data_AF-A0A401ZJD2-F1
#
_entry.id   AF-A0A401ZJD2-F1
#
_cell.length_a   1.000
_cell.length_b   1.000
_cell.length_c   1.000
_cell.angle_alpha   90.00
_cell.angle_beta   90.00
_cell.angle_gamma   90.00
#
_symmetry.space_group_name_H-M   'P 1'
#
loop_
_entity.id
_entity.type
_entity.pdbx_description
1 polymer ?
#
loop_
_entity_poly.entity_id
_entity_poly.type
_entity_poly.pdbx_seq_one_letter_code
_entity_poly.pdbx_strand_id
1 'polypeptide(L)'
;MDSRKGFHLLFRRLLLALVLSIAAASALFSSSAPTHAATSSSWPLVGPGASGENVFSIQLMLQARGYSLSVDGADGPQTSGAVASFQSAQGLSADGVVGPQTWPVLIVTTSLGSSGPAVTALQRQLNAHGASLTVDGSFGPATETAVKNLQSSHGLTVDGIAGPQTWNAALVGVSGAQAYSWPDVGQGASGENVFSIQLMLQARGYSLSADGSFGTQTTSTVKSFQSAHGLSADGVVGPQTWPVLIVTTSSGSSGAAVTALQRQLNAHGASLTVDGSFGPATETAVKNYQSGHGISVDGIAGQQTWSSLVSTAGSPPPPPPPPPPPGQVLWGVDTTSTINSSFLSVVGNNYGTPQFIGRYIDAISFSPISSSEASYIHSQGIHILPILSDFGGDTGYSKGVSRANDALSKASSLGIPKGTILVVDIESNSSIDSGYIQGWNDTIAGAGYVVGYYENPLPGSSGFNSAFCSAIGSDSAVAGATLYASEPSPGRTPESSAPAFGPTGLLCNGQNLGGHTSIWQYGLQGSGSVNIDTDELQSSVPLW
;
A
#
# COMPACT_ATOMS: atom_id res chain seq x y z
N MET A 1 -45.04 -69.35 56.82
CA MET A 1 -44.14 -70.22 56.03
C MET A 1 -44.21 -69.69 54.61
N ASP A 2 -43.41 -68.68 54.23
CA ASP A 2 -41.94 -68.71 53.98
C ASP A 2 -41.65 -69.54 52.71
N SER A 3 -40.90 -69.10 51.68
CA SER A 3 -39.60 -68.43 51.75
C SER A 3 -39.13 -67.85 50.38
N ARG A 4 -38.49 -66.65 50.43
CA ARG A 4 -37.31 -66.12 49.65
C ARG A 4 -37.39 -66.01 48.10
N LYS A 5 -37.42 -64.86 47.38
CA LYS A 5 -36.63 -63.57 47.34
C LYS A 5 -35.11 -63.80 47.26
N GLY A 6 -34.27 -63.20 46.40
CA GLY A 6 -34.30 -62.07 45.46
C GLY A 6 -32.83 -61.79 45.04
N PHE A 7 -32.52 -61.24 43.85
CA PHE A 7 -32.29 -59.81 43.57
C PHE A 7 -30.78 -59.42 43.47
N HIS A 8 -30.49 -58.50 42.53
CA HIS A 8 -29.26 -57.67 42.35
C HIS A 8 -28.00 -58.29 41.71
N LEU A 9 -27.12 -57.61 40.97
CA LEU A 9 -26.98 -56.31 40.25
C LEU A 9 -25.49 -56.32 39.78
N LEU A 10 -25.06 -55.41 38.88
CA LEU A 10 -23.66 -54.93 38.69
C LEU A 10 -22.66 -55.91 37.99
N PHE A 11 -21.59 -55.54 37.26
CA PHE A 11 -21.10 -54.33 36.57
C PHE A 11 -19.69 -54.72 36.01
N ARG A 12 -19.26 -54.10 34.90
CA ARG A 12 -17.86 -53.67 34.56
C ARG A 12 -16.71 -54.67 34.26
N ARG A 13 -16.12 -54.43 33.06
CA ARG A 13 -14.66 -54.24 32.74
C ARG A 13 -13.78 -55.52 32.65
N LEU A 14 -12.82 -55.73 31.72
CA LEU A 14 -11.80 -54.86 31.10
C LEU A 14 -11.01 -55.61 29.96
N LEU A 15 -10.25 -54.83 29.14
CA LEU A 15 -9.13 -55.11 28.17
C LEU A 15 -9.38 -55.82 26.80
N LEU A 16 -8.67 -55.55 25.68
CA LEU A 16 -7.93 -54.42 25.06
C LEU A 16 -7.34 -54.90 23.69
N ALA A 17 -7.40 -54.07 22.63
CA ALA A 17 -6.60 -54.05 21.37
C ALA A 17 -6.75 -55.23 20.35
N LEU A 18 -6.70 -55.10 19.01
CA LEU A 18 -6.17 -54.08 18.08
C LEU A 18 -6.74 -54.29 16.62
N VAL A 19 -7.37 -53.24 16.05
CA VAL A 19 -7.28 -52.68 14.66
C VAL A 19 -7.48 -53.57 13.40
N LEU A 20 -8.48 -53.29 12.54
CA LEU A 20 -8.39 -52.47 11.30
C LEU A 20 -9.71 -52.52 10.48
N SER A 21 -10.02 -51.40 9.80
CA SER A 21 -10.99 -51.17 8.71
C SER A 21 -12.49 -51.01 9.04
N ILE A 22 -12.87 -49.74 9.28
CA ILE A 22 -14.24 -49.23 9.16
C ILE A 22 -14.39 -48.62 7.75
N ALA A 23 -15.30 -49.15 6.94
CA ALA A 23 -15.90 -48.44 5.82
C ALA A 23 -17.33 -48.09 6.22
N ALA A 24 -17.59 -46.79 6.38
CA ALA A 24 -18.86 -46.23 6.77
C ALA A 24 -19.85 -46.23 5.60
N ALA A 25 -21.07 -46.66 5.86
CA ALA A 25 -22.24 -46.36 5.04
C ALA A 25 -23.32 -45.77 5.95
N SER A 26 -23.21 -44.46 6.18
CA SER A 26 -24.28 -43.67 6.79
C SER A 26 -25.03 -42.97 5.67
N ALA A 27 -26.31 -43.32 5.51
CA ALA A 27 -27.22 -42.69 4.56
C ALA A 27 -27.33 -41.18 4.86
N LEU A 28 -27.04 -40.39 3.83
CA LEU A 28 -27.16 -38.93 3.82
C LEU A 28 -28.65 -38.55 3.80
N PHE A 29 -29.17 -38.05 4.92
CA PHE A 29 -30.33 -37.17 4.90
C PHE A 29 -29.86 -35.80 4.44
N SER A 30 -30.01 -35.50 3.16
CA SER A 30 -29.89 -34.15 2.63
C SER A 30 -31.13 -33.36 3.01
N SER A 31 -31.14 -32.75 4.21
CA SER A 31 -31.98 -31.57 4.44
C SER A 31 -31.34 -30.42 3.67
N SER A 32 -31.85 -30.15 2.47
CA SER A 32 -31.53 -28.92 1.76
C SER A 32 -31.95 -27.73 2.63
N ALA A 33 -30.97 -27.06 3.24
CA ALA A 33 -31.20 -25.77 3.88
C ALA A 33 -31.85 -24.83 2.87
N PRO A 34 -32.84 -24.01 3.26
CA PRO A 34 -33.45 -23.06 2.35
C PRO A 34 -32.36 -22.11 1.82
N THR A 35 -32.11 -22.21 0.52
CA THR A 35 -31.24 -21.32 -0.21
C THR A 35 -31.84 -19.93 -0.18
N HIS A 36 -31.21 -19.03 0.55
CA HIS A 36 -31.45 -17.61 0.41
C HIS A 36 -31.04 -17.19 -1.00
N ALA A 37 -32.01 -16.83 -1.83
CA ALA A 37 -31.74 -16.12 -3.06
C ALA A 37 -31.10 -14.77 -2.68
N ALA A 38 -29.82 -14.62 -2.98
CA ALA A 38 -29.05 -13.40 -2.75
C ALA A 38 -29.60 -12.28 -3.64
N THR A 39 -30.51 -11.47 -3.11
CA THR A 39 -30.81 -10.14 -3.64
C THR A 39 -29.94 -9.12 -2.91
N SER A 40 -29.14 -8.39 -3.69
CA SER A 40 -28.04 -7.49 -3.33
C SER A 40 -28.37 -6.42 -2.28
N SER A 41 -28.20 -6.73 -1.00
CA SER A 41 -28.00 -5.72 0.03
C SER A 41 -26.90 -6.17 0.99
N SER A 42 -25.96 -5.27 1.26
CA SER A 42 -24.64 -5.51 1.86
C SER A 42 -24.65 -5.80 3.36
N TRP A 43 -25.79 -6.19 3.94
CA TRP A 43 -25.90 -6.41 5.38
C TRP A 43 -25.12 -7.65 5.82
N PRO A 44 -24.41 -7.62 6.98
CA PRO A 44 -23.63 -8.77 7.42
C PRO A 44 -24.55 -9.93 7.81
N LEU A 45 -24.09 -11.15 7.59
CA LEU A 45 -24.74 -12.35 8.12
C LEU A 45 -24.13 -12.66 9.50
N VAL A 46 -24.96 -12.61 10.54
CA VAL A 46 -24.54 -12.91 11.92
C VAL A 46 -25.47 -13.97 12.49
N GLY A 47 -24.91 -15.07 12.99
CA GLY A 47 -25.67 -16.20 13.47
C GLY A 47 -24.88 -17.06 14.47
N PRO A 48 -25.38 -18.27 14.78
CA PRO A 48 -24.86 -19.10 15.86
C PRO A 48 -23.34 -19.26 15.85
N GLY A 49 -22.73 -19.01 17.01
CA GLY A 49 -21.27 -19.09 17.20
C GLY A 49 -20.49 -17.82 16.85
N ALA A 50 -21.14 -16.79 16.30
CA ALA A 50 -20.52 -15.47 16.11
C ALA A 50 -20.23 -14.78 17.46
N SER A 51 -19.28 -13.85 17.48
CA SER A 51 -18.99 -13.00 18.64
C SER A 51 -18.48 -11.62 18.22
N GLY A 52 -18.59 -10.62 19.08
CA GLY A 52 -18.05 -9.26 18.88
C GLY A 52 -19.12 -8.17 18.80
N GLU A 53 -18.75 -6.98 18.30
CA GLU A 53 -19.60 -5.77 18.36
C GLU A 53 -20.92 -5.90 17.58
N ASN A 54 -20.93 -6.64 16.46
CA ASN A 54 -22.17 -6.92 15.75
C ASN A 54 -23.13 -7.79 16.58
N VAL A 55 -22.61 -8.71 17.41
CA VAL A 55 -23.42 -9.50 18.32
C VAL A 55 -23.91 -8.67 19.51
N PHE A 56 -23.05 -7.81 20.09
CA PHE A 56 -23.50 -6.83 21.08
C PHE A 56 -24.64 -5.95 20.54
N SER A 57 -24.53 -5.49 19.30
CA SER A 57 -25.56 -4.71 18.63
C SER A 57 -26.87 -5.48 18.48
N ILE A 58 -26.83 -6.76 18.10
CA ILE A 58 -28.02 -7.63 18.02
C ILE A 58 -28.66 -7.79 19.39
N GLN A 59 -27.89 -8.13 20.42
CA GLN A 59 -28.41 -8.38 21.77
C GLN A 59 -29.07 -7.13 22.35
N LEU A 60 -28.44 -5.96 22.19
CA LEU A 60 -28.97 -4.68 22.65
C LEU A 60 -30.19 -4.22 21.83
N MET A 61 -30.23 -4.47 20.52
CA MET A 61 -31.41 -4.19 19.69
C MET A 61 -32.59 -5.10 20.06
N LEU A 62 -32.34 -6.37 20.32
CA LEU A 62 -33.35 -7.31 20.83
C LEU A 62 -33.88 -6.87 22.20
N GLN A 63 -33.01 -6.40 23.10
CA GLN A 63 -33.44 -5.80 24.38
C GLN A 63 -34.29 -4.55 24.17
N ALA A 64 -33.92 -3.66 23.24
CA ALA A 64 -34.74 -2.50 22.88
C ALA A 64 -36.11 -2.88 22.31
N ARG A 65 -36.23 -4.09 21.74
CA ARG A 65 -37.48 -4.69 21.24
C ARG A 65 -38.21 -5.54 22.29
N GLY A 66 -37.73 -5.58 23.54
CA GLY A 66 -38.39 -6.25 24.66
C GLY A 66 -37.99 -7.71 24.90
N TYR A 67 -36.98 -8.23 24.19
CA TYR A 67 -36.47 -9.58 24.42
C TYR A 67 -35.47 -9.58 25.59
N SER A 68 -35.62 -10.53 26.52
CA SER A 68 -34.72 -10.67 27.66
C SER A 68 -33.63 -11.70 27.37
N LEU A 69 -32.38 -11.24 27.28
CA LEU A 69 -31.19 -12.06 27.06
C LEU A 69 -29.94 -11.41 27.69
N SER A 70 -28.91 -12.22 27.95
CA SER A 70 -27.59 -11.70 28.34
C SER A 70 -26.96 -10.89 27.20
N VAL A 71 -26.26 -9.82 27.56
CA VAL A 71 -25.44 -9.03 26.63
C VAL A 71 -23.99 -9.35 26.93
N ASP A 72 -23.49 -10.38 26.27
CA ASP A 72 -22.14 -10.93 26.46
C ASP A 72 -21.30 -10.87 25.17
N GLY A 73 -21.90 -10.41 24.06
CA GLY A 73 -21.23 -10.32 22.77
C GLY A 73 -20.99 -11.67 22.11
N ALA A 74 -21.65 -12.75 22.55
CA ALA A 74 -21.56 -14.08 21.96
C ALA A 74 -22.95 -14.59 21.49
N ASP A 75 -23.01 -15.10 20.26
CA ASP A 75 -24.22 -15.68 19.68
C ASP A 75 -24.35 -17.15 20.11
N GLY A 76 -24.69 -17.33 21.39
CA GLY A 76 -25.06 -18.62 21.96
C GLY A 76 -26.54 -18.96 21.76
N PRO A 77 -27.01 -20.12 22.26
CA PRO A 77 -28.38 -20.59 22.06
C PRO A 77 -29.47 -19.60 22.50
N GLN A 78 -29.20 -18.74 23.48
CA GLN A 78 -30.13 -17.69 23.91
C GLN A 78 -30.27 -16.59 22.88
N THR A 79 -29.16 -16.10 22.31
CA THR A 79 -29.15 -15.07 21.27
C THR A 79 -29.84 -15.57 20.01
N SER A 80 -29.42 -16.72 19.46
CA SER A 80 -30.02 -17.24 18.23
C SER A 80 -31.50 -17.61 18.41
N GLY A 81 -31.89 -18.12 19.59
CA GLY A 81 -33.28 -18.38 19.94
C GLY A 81 -34.13 -17.11 20.02
N ALA A 82 -33.58 -16.01 20.56
CA ALA A 82 -34.24 -14.71 20.58
C ALA A 82 -34.36 -14.12 19.17
N VAL A 83 -33.34 -14.26 18.31
CA VAL A 83 -33.40 -13.87 16.90
C VAL A 83 -34.50 -14.63 16.16
N ALA A 84 -34.57 -15.96 16.30
CA ALA A 84 -35.61 -16.77 15.66
C ALA A 84 -37.03 -16.40 16.13
N SER A 85 -37.17 -16.08 17.42
CA SER A 85 -38.44 -15.60 17.98
C SER A 85 -38.83 -14.24 17.41
N PHE A 86 -37.86 -13.32 17.31
CA PHE A 86 -38.05 -12.02 16.69
C PHE A 86 -38.44 -12.13 15.22
N GLN A 87 -37.71 -12.95 14.45
CA GLN A 87 -38.02 -13.22 13.04
C GLN A 87 -39.44 -13.76 12.87
N SER A 88 -39.84 -14.74 13.70
CA SER A 88 -41.21 -15.29 13.69
C SER A 88 -42.26 -14.19 13.93
N ALA A 89 -42.01 -13.32 14.90
CA ALA A 89 -42.91 -12.20 15.23
C ALA A 89 -42.99 -11.15 14.10
N GLN A 90 -41.96 -11.03 13.26
CA GLN A 90 -41.94 -10.14 12.09
C GLN A 90 -42.39 -10.83 10.79
N GLY A 91 -42.79 -12.10 10.83
CA GLY A 91 -43.18 -12.87 9.64
C GLY A 91 -42.01 -13.24 8.72
N LEU A 92 -40.79 -13.29 9.25
CA LEU A 92 -39.58 -13.70 8.54
C LEU A 92 -39.27 -15.19 8.76
N SER A 93 -38.32 -15.74 7.98
CA SER A 93 -37.72 -17.05 8.24
C SER A 93 -37.08 -17.06 9.63
N ALA A 94 -37.52 -17.98 10.50
CA ALA A 94 -37.06 -18.10 11.88
C ALA A 94 -35.83 -19.02 12.00
N ASP A 95 -34.75 -18.66 11.30
CA ASP A 95 -33.51 -19.44 11.23
C ASP A 95 -32.47 -19.05 12.29
N GLY A 96 -32.73 -18.00 13.07
CA GLY A 96 -31.82 -17.52 14.11
C GLY A 96 -30.60 -16.78 13.55
N VAL A 97 -30.61 -16.42 12.25
CA VAL A 97 -29.53 -15.68 11.58
C VAL A 97 -30.00 -14.27 11.24
N VAL A 98 -29.27 -13.26 11.73
CA VAL A 98 -29.51 -11.87 11.39
C VAL A 98 -28.82 -11.55 10.06
N GLY A 99 -29.61 -11.43 9.00
CA GLY A 99 -29.14 -11.11 7.64
C GLY A 99 -29.93 -9.97 6.98
N PRO A 100 -29.84 -9.81 5.65
CA PRO A 100 -30.41 -8.66 4.93
C PRO A 100 -31.92 -8.44 5.10
N GLN A 101 -32.68 -9.48 5.43
CA GLN A 101 -34.11 -9.38 5.73
C GLN A 101 -34.37 -9.05 7.21
N THR A 102 -33.48 -9.48 8.12
CA THR A 102 -33.64 -9.32 9.57
C THR A 102 -33.13 -7.97 10.05
N TRP A 103 -31.99 -7.49 9.53
CA TRP A 103 -31.37 -6.24 9.98
C TRP A 103 -32.30 -5.02 9.83
N PRO A 104 -32.86 -4.71 8.65
CA PRO A 104 -33.67 -3.50 8.48
C PRO A 104 -34.87 -3.44 9.43
N VAL A 105 -35.44 -4.61 9.77
CA VAL A 105 -36.57 -4.70 10.70
C VAL A 105 -36.17 -4.78 12.16
N LEU A 106 -34.94 -5.22 12.50
CA LEU A 106 -34.42 -5.28 13.87
C LEU A 106 -34.03 -3.89 14.39
N ILE A 107 -33.52 -3.03 13.50
CA ILE A 107 -32.99 -1.70 13.81
C ILE A 107 -34.04 -0.84 14.51
N VAL A 108 -33.67 -0.28 15.65
CA VAL A 108 -34.42 0.80 16.29
C VAL A 108 -33.76 2.12 15.87
N THR A 109 -34.49 2.95 15.12
CA THR A 109 -33.98 4.25 14.68
C THR A 109 -33.84 5.16 15.89
N THR A 110 -32.67 5.78 16.05
CA THR A 110 -32.38 6.69 17.16
C THR A 110 -31.87 8.03 16.64
N SER A 111 -32.13 9.08 17.41
CA SER A 111 -31.74 10.46 17.12
C SER A 111 -31.49 11.23 18.42
N LEU A 112 -31.03 12.48 18.33
CA LEU A 112 -30.84 13.35 19.49
C LEU A 112 -32.04 13.29 20.46
N GLY A 113 -31.75 13.04 21.74
CA GLY A 113 -32.74 12.87 22.81
C GLY A 113 -33.25 11.44 23.02
N SER A 114 -32.92 10.48 22.13
CA SER A 114 -33.21 9.06 22.34
C SER A 114 -32.42 8.49 23.53
N SER A 115 -32.93 7.45 24.17
CA SER A 115 -32.20 6.73 25.22
C SER A 115 -32.54 5.23 25.25
N GLY A 116 -31.70 4.44 25.93
CA GLY A 116 -31.90 3.01 26.15
C GLY A 116 -30.98 2.10 25.33
N PRO A 117 -31.26 0.78 25.28
CA PRO A 117 -30.32 -0.22 24.76
C PRO A 117 -29.91 0.00 23.30
N ALA A 118 -30.80 0.52 22.45
CA ALA A 118 -30.47 0.84 21.06
C ALA A 118 -29.41 1.96 20.94
N VAL A 119 -29.44 2.93 21.85
CA VAL A 119 -28.42 3.99 21.92
C VAL A 119 -27.12 3.43 22.49
N THR A 120 -27.19 2.55 23.49
CA THR A 120 -26.01 1.82 24.00
C THR A 120 -25.33 1.05 22.87
N ALA A 121 -26.11 0.35 22.03
CA ALA A 121 -25.60 -0.37 20.87
C ALA A 121 -24.90 0.58 19.91
N LEU A 122 -25.54 1.71 19.59
CA LEU A 122 -25.00 2.70 18.67
C LEU A 122 -23.67 3.28 19.18
N GLN A 123 -23.61 3.68 20.46
CA GLN A 123 -22.40 4.24 21.06
C GLN A 123 -21.25 3.23 21.06
N ARG A 124 -21.52 1.95 21.36
CA ARG A 124 -20.53 0.88 21.23
C ARG A 124 -20.01 0.73 19.80
N GLN A 125 -20.93 0.68 18.84
CA GLN A 125 -20.57 0.52 17.43
C GLN A 125 -19.77 1.72 16.92
N LEU A 126 -20.18 2.94 17.26
CA LEU A 126 -19.44 4.16 16.93
C LEU A 126 -18.06 4.20 17.58
N ASN A 127 -17.92 3.70 18.82
CA ASN A 127 -16.62 3.59 19.47
C ASN A 127 -15.72 2.54 18.81
N ALA A 128 -16.28 1.46 18.26
CA ALA A 128 -15.55 0.53 17.42
C ALA A 128 -15.04 1.20 16.12
N HIS A 129 -15.73 2.25 15.67
CA HIS A 129 -15.29 3.14 14.58
C HIS A 129 -14.43 4.33 15.04
N GLY A 130 -13.92 4.28 16.29
CA GLY A 130 -13.00 5.29 16.82
C GLY A 130 -13.65 6.54 17.41
N ALA A 131 -14.98 6.57 17.57
CA ALA A 131 -15.61 7.60 18.39
C ALA A 131 -15.20 7.38 19.86
N SER A 132 -14.82 8.43 20.58
CA SER A 132 -14.45 8.31 22.01
C SER A 132 -15.65 8.66 22.90
N LEU A 133 -16.79 7.99 22.69
CA LEU A 133 -18.03 8.30 23.41
C LEU A 133 -18.10 7.58 24.76
N THR A 134 -18.69 8.23 25.75
CA THR A 134 -19.23 7.53 26.92
C THR A 134 -20.40 6.67 26.49
N VAL A 135 -20.38 5.37 26.81
CA VAL A 135 -21.50 4.46 26.55
C VAL A 135 -22.50 4.55 27.70
N ASP A 136 -23.30 5.61 27.71
CA ASP A 136 -24.28 5.93 28.76
C ASP A 136 -25.73 5.62 28.34
N GLY A 137 -25.93 5.16 27.10
CA GLY A 137 -27.26 4.90 26.55
C GLY A 137 -28.10 6.16 26.34
N SER A 138 -27.49 7.34 26.31
CA SER A 138 -28.16 8.63 26.07
C SER A 138 -27.65 9.29 24.80
N PHE A 139 -28.55 9.53 23.84
CA PHE A 139 -28.18 10.09 22.54
C PHE A 139 -28.10 11.60 22.68
N GLY A 140 -26.97 12.07 23.22
CA GLY A 140 -26.64 13.49 23.36
C GLY A 140 -25.88 14.05 22.15
N PRO A 141 -25.48 15.34 22.22
CA PRO A 141 -24.78 16.03 21.13
C PRO A 141 -23.48 15.34 20.65
N ALA A 142 -22.75 14.68 21.56
CA ALA A 142 -21.55 13.92 21.20
C ALA A 142 -21.89 12.69 20.33
N THR A 143 -22.97 11.97 20.66
CA THR A 143 -23.44 10.83 19.86
C THR A 143 -23.96 11.31 18.50
N GLU A 144 -24.70 12.42 18.46
CA GLU A 144 -25.16 13.03 17.20
C GLU A 144 -23.98 13.41 16.29
N THR A 145 -22.94 14.01 16.86
CA THR A 145 -21.72 14.36 16.12
C THR A 145 -21.05 13.11 15.55
N ALA A 146 -20.92 12.05 16.35
CA ALA A 146 -20.35 10.79 15.89
C ALA A 146 -21.18 10.12 14.78
N VAL A 147 -22.52 10.17 14.87
CA VAL A 147 -23.42 9.70 13.80
C VAL A 147 -23.22 10.50 12.53
N LYS A 148 -23.19 11.83 12.61
CA LYS A 148 -22.97 12.69 11.44
C LYS A 148 -21.60 12.43 10.79
N ASN A 149 -20.57 12.19 11.59
CA ASN A 149 -19.24 11.81 11.08
C ASN A 149 -19.27 10.45 10.36
N LEU A 150 -19.95 9.46 10.93
CA LEU A 150 -20.13 8.16 10.28
C LEU A 150 -20.90 8.32 8.96
N GLN A 151 -21.98 9.08 8.96
CA GLN A 151 -22.77 9.37 7.76
C GLN A 151 -21.94 10.06 6.69
N SER A 152 -21.19 11.10 7.05
CA SER A 152 -20.31 11.83 6.14
C SER A 152 -19.25 10.91 5.52
N SER A 153 -18.54 10.15 6.36
CA SER A 153 -17.48 9.23 5.92
C SER A 153 -17.95 8.07 5.03
N HIS A 154 -19.27 7.80 5.02
CA HIS A 154 -19.89 6.75 4.21
C HIS A 154 -20.78 7.30 3.09
N GLY A 155 -20.71 8.62 2.81
CA GLY A 155 -21.48 9.26 1.75
C GLY A 155 -23.01 9.20 1.95
N LEU A 156 -23.46 9.10 3.20
CA LEU A 156 -24.88 9.10 3.56
C LEU A 156 -25.39 10.52 3.75
N THR A 157 -26.71 10.68 3.77
CA THR A 157 -27.33 11.93 4.23
C THR A 157 -26.92 12.20 5.68
N VAL A 158 -26.33 13.37 5.92
CA VAL A 158 -25.81 13.79 7.23
C VAL A 158 -26.92 14.43 8.06
N ASP A 159 -27.91 13.64 8.44
CA ASP A 159 -29.09 14.09 9.20
C ASP A 159 -28.97 13.89 10.72
N GLY A 160 -27.93 13.18 11.18
CA GLY A 160 -27.75 12.85 12.61
C GLY A 160 -28.70 11.77 13.13
N ILE A 161 -29.43 11.09 12.26
CA ILE A 161 -30.38 10.02 12.59
C ILE A 161 -29.72 8.66 12.31
N ALA A 162 -29.57 7.84 13.34
CA ALA A 162 -29.07 6.47 13.20
C ALA A 162 -30.20 5.52 12.79
N GLY A 163 -30.61 5.60 11.52
CA GLY A 163 -31.56 4.69 10.87
C GLY A 163 -30.88 3.50 10.16
N PRO A 164 -31.63 2.67 9.42
CA PRO A 164 -31.10 1.48 8.77
C PRO A 164 -29.88 1.74 7.87
N GLN A 165 -29.82 2.84 7.12
CA GLN A 165 -28.67 3.15 6.27
C GLN A 165 -27.40 3.43 7.09
N THR A 166 -27.52 4.22 8.15
CA THR A 166 -26.41 4.54 9.06
C THR A 166 -25.92 3.29 9.78
N TRP A 167 -26.83 2.43 10.22
CA TRP A 167 -26.46 1.17 10.85
C TRP A 167 -25.88 0.15 9.88
N ASN A 168 -26.35 0.08 8.63
CA ASN A 168 -25.70 -0.75 7.61
C ASN A 168 -24.23 -0.31 7.45
N ALA A 169 -23.97 0.99 7.34
CA ALA A 169 -22.60 1.51 7.34
C ALA A 169 -21.83 1.15 8.62
N ALA A 170 -22.45 1.27 9.79
CA ALA A 170 -21.83 0.96 11.08
C ALA A 170 -21.50 -0.55 11.26
N LEU A 171 -22.35 -1.45 10.78
CA LEU A 171 -22.27 -2.90 11.02
C LEU A 171 -21.40 -3.64 10.00
N VAL A 172 -21.33 -3.12 8.78
CA VAL A 172 -20.66 -3.79 7.66
C VAL A 172 -19.15 -3.68 7.73
N GLY A 173 -18.59 -2.69 8.46
CA GLY A 173 -17.16 -2.56 8.71
C GLY A 173 -16.30 -2.95 7.50
N VAL A 174 -16.15 -2.06 6.51
CA VAL A 174 -15.34 -2.30 5.30
C VAL A 174 -15.72 -3.58 4.52
N SER A 175 -17.01 -3.81 4.25
CA SER A 175 -17.41 -4.85 3.27
C SER A 175 -18.71 -4.52 2.53
N GLY A 176 -18.81 -3.35 1.89
CA GLY A 176 -19.99 -3.07 1.05
C GLY A 176 -20.04 -1.75 0.29
N ALA A 177 -19.29 -0.73 0.70
CA ALA A 177 -19.01 0.45 -0.10
C ALA A 177 -17.52 0.40 -0.44
N GLN A 178 -17.17 0.45 -1.74
CA GLN A 178 -15.81 0.60 -2.27
C GLN A 178 -14.70 0.07 -1.34
N ALA A 179 -14.23 -1.17 -1.56
CA ALA A 179 -13.08 -1.69 -0.82
C ALA A 179 -11.91 -0.70 -0.99
N TYR A 180 -11.67 0.09 0.06
CA TYR A 180 -10.55 1.02 0.08
C TYR A 180 -9.28 0.21 -0.12
N SER A 181 -8.49 0.58 -1.13
CA SER A 181 -7.24 -0.11 -1.43
C SER A 181 -6.19 0.36 -0.43
N TRP A 182 -5.92 -0.45 0.58
CA TRP A 182 -4.89 -0.17 1.57
C TRP A 182 -3.57 -0.84 1.17
N PRO A 183 -2.43 -0.13 1.23
CA PRO A 183 -1.13 -0.73 0.94
C PRO A 183 -0.67 -1.62 2.09
N ASP A 184 0.15 -2.64 1.79
CA ASP A 184 0.92 -3.33 2.81
C ASP A 184 2.21 -2.56 3.08
N VAL A 185 2.39 -2.10 4.32
CA VAL A 185 3.62 -1.41 4.75
C VAL A 185 4.23 -2.16 5.92
N GLY A 186 5.44 -2.67 5.74
CA GLY A 186 6.13 -3.50 6.72
C GLY A 186 7.61 -3.14 6.88
N GLN A 187 8.33 -4.01 7.61
CA GLN A 187 9.74 -3.79 7.93
C GLN A 187 10.59 -3.54 6.68
N GLY A 188 11.45 -2.52 6.75
CA GLY A 188 12.32 -2.09 5.65
C GLY A 188 11.71 -1.02 4.73
N ALA A 189 10.40 -0.76 4.85
CA ALA A 189 9.78 0.39 4.18
C ALA A 189 10.28 1.72 4.77
N SER A 190 10.22 2.78 3.97
CA SER A 190 10.50 4.15 4.43
C SER A 190 9.61 5.17 3.71
N GLY A 191 9.57 6.41 4.19
CA GLY A 191 8.85 7.54 3.58
C GLY A 191 7.56 7.94 4.30
N GLU A 192 6.71 8.71 3.61
CA GLU A 192 5.56 9.40 4.25
C GLU A 192 4.47 8.46 4.77
N ASN A 193 4.28 7.30 4.13
CA ASN A 193 3.40 6.25 4.67
C ASN A 193 3.92 5.73 6.02
N VAL A 194 5.25 5.62 6.18
CA VAL A 194 5.86 5.19 7.44
C VAL A 194 5.77 6.28 8.50
N PHE A 195 6.01 7.56 8.15
CA PHE A 195 5.74 8.68 9.05
C PHE A 195 4.27 8.68 9.51
N SER A 196 3.33 8.46 8.58
CA SER A 196 1.91 8.39 8.88
C SER A 196 1.60 7.27 9.87
N ILE A 197 2.15 6.07 9.67
CA ILE A 197 1.99 4.94 10.61
C ILE A 197 2.55 5.29 11.99
N GLN A 198 3.78 5.79 12.06
CA GLN A 198 4.44 6.09 13.32
C GLN A 198 3.70 7.20 14.11
N LEU A 199 3.24 8.25 13.42
CA LEU A 199 2.47 9.34 14.01
C LEU A 199 1.04 8.91 14.41
N MET A 200 0.40 8.02 13.65
CA MET A 200 -0.89 7.42 14.03
C MET A 200 -0.75 6.51 15.26
N LEU A 201 0.32 5.73 15.35
CA LEU A 201 0.64 4.94 16.54
C LEU A 201 0.88 5.84 17.76
N GLN A 202 1.59 6.96 17.60
CA GLN A 202 1.74 7.97 18.66
C GLN A 202 0.38 8.56 19.08
N ALA A 203 -0.49 8.89 18.13
CA ALA A 203 -1.85 9.36 18.42
C ALA A 203 -2.70 8.32 19.17
N ARG A 204 -2.40 7.03 18.98
CA ARG A 204 -3.00 5.91 19.72
C ARG A 204 -2.28 5.60 21.05
N GLY A 205 -1.32 6.42 21.46
CA GLY A 205 -0.64 6.32 22.75
C GLY A 205 0.59 5.41 22.78
N TYR A 206 1.09 4.96 21.63
CA TYR A 206 2.32 4.17 21.56
C TYR A 206 3.56 5.07 21.52
N SER A 207 4.57 4.72 22.30
CA SER A 207 5.84 5.44 22.35
C SER A 207 6.83 4.88 21.32
N LEU A 208 7.11 5.66 20.27
CA LEU A 208 8.13 5.39 19.25
C LEU A 208 8.61 6.68 18.61
N SER A 209 9.79 6.65 17.98
CA SER A 209 10.25 7.77 17.13
C SER A 209 9.49 7.75 15.80
N ALA A 210 9.11 8.94 15.33
CA ALA A 210 8.60 9.13 13.97
C ALA A 210 9.75 9.62 13.09
N ASP A 211 10.47 8.69 12.48
CA ASP A 211 11.67 8.93 11.66
C ASP A 211 11.45 8.56 10.18
N GLY A 212 10.26 8.07 9.82
CA GLY A 212 9.93 7.65 8.47
C GLY A 212 10.61 6.36 8.04
N SER A 213 11.21 5.59 8.95
CA SER A 213 11.84 4.29 8.67
C SER A 213 11.14 3.17 9.43
N PHE A 214 10.67 2.15 8.72
CA PHE A 214 9.95 1.03 9.32
C PHE A 214 10.95 0.01 9.85
N GLY A 215 11.63 0.38 10.92
CA GLY A 215 12.63 -0.44 11.59
C GLY A 215 12.05 -1.45 12.57
N THR A 216 12.93 -2.05 13.37
CA THR A 216 12.56 -3.05 14.38
C THR A 216 11.63 -2.48 15.46
N GLN A 217 11.82 -1.23 15.88
CA GLN A 217 10.95 -0.56 16.85
C GLN A 217 9.53 -0.33 16.31
N THR A 218 9.39 0.10 15.06
CA THR A 218 8.08 0.26 14.42
C THR A 218 7.40 -1.10 14.26
N THR A 219 8.15 -2.13 13.84
CA THR A 219 7.65 -3.51 13.69
C THR A 219 7.11 -4.07 15.01
N SER A 220 7.86 -3.95 16.12
CA SER A 220 7.40 -4.44 17.42
C SER A 220 6.18 -3.66 17.95
N THR A 221 6.12 -2.35 17.66
CA THR A 221 5.00 -1.49 18.04
C THR A 221 3.73 -1.85 17.24
N VAL A 222 3.84 -2.10 15.93
CA VAL A 222 2.72 -2.54 15.09
C VAL A 222 2.19 -3.89 15.55
N LYS A 223 3.05 -4.87 15.88
CA LYS A 223 2.63 -6.15 16.44
C LYS A 223 1.87 -6.00 17.76
N SER A 224 2.32 -5.08 18.61
CA SER A 224 1.66 -4.77 19.88
C SER A 224 0.28 -4.16 19.66
N PHE A 225 0.19 -3.20 18.74
CA PHE A 225 -1.07 -2.59 18.30
C PHE A 225 -2.04 -3.63 17.74
N GLN A 226 -1.60 -4.47 16.80
CA GLN A 226 -2.41 -5.54 16.22
C GLN A 226 -2.95 -6.49 17.31
N SER A 227 -2.08 -6.94 18.22
CA SER A 227 -2.47 -7.82 19.32
C SER A 227 -3.53 -7.18 20.23
N ALA A 228 -3.35 -5.91 20.58
CA ALA A 228 -4.28 -5.16 21.43
C ALA A 228 -5.67 -4.96 20.78
N HIS A 229 -5.74 -5.01 19.45
CA HIS A 229 -6.96 -4.82 18.67
C HIS A 229 -7.50 -6.13 18.04
N GLY A 230 -7.00 -7.29 18.45
CA GLY A 230 -7.50 -8.60 17.99
C GLY A 230 -7.14 -8.93 16.53
N LEU A 231 -6.12 -8.30 15.97
CA LEU A 231 -5.61 -8.54 14.62
C LEU A 231 -4.47 -9.57 14.63
N SER A 232 -4.13 -10.12 13.45
CA SER A 232 -2.90 -10.89 13.24
C SER A 232 -1.68 -10.01 13.56
N ALA A 233 -0.83 -10.44 14.50
CA ALA A 233 0.37 -9.71 14.93
C ALA A 233 1.60 -10.00 14.02
N ASP A 234 1.42 -9.84 12.72
CA ASP A 234 2.47 -10.07 11.71
C ASP A 234 3.47 -8.92 11.58
N GLY A 235 3.14 -7.73 12.11
CA GLY A 235 3.99 -6.54 12.05
C GLY A 235 3.88 -5.77 10.73
N VAL A 236 2.88 -6.07 9.91
CA VAL A 236 2.58 -5.39 8.66
C VAL A 236 1.32 -4.53 8.81
N VAL A 237 1.41 -3.26 8.43
CA VAL A 237 0.24 -2.39 8.35
C VAL A 237 -0.41 -2.59 6.98
N GLY A 238 -1.37 -3.51 6.90
CA GLY A 238 -2.11 -3.87 5.69
C GLY A 238 -3.61 -3.59 5.79
N PRO A 239 -4.44 -4.13 4.88
CA PRO A 239 -5.89 -3.86 4.80
C PRO A 239 -6.71 -4.12 6.07
N GLN A 240 -6.20 -4.96 6.98
CA GLN A 240 -6.84 -5.21 8.28
C GLN A 240 -6.33 -4.26 9.37
N THR A 241 -5.10 -3.74 9.23
CA THR A 241 -4.46 -2.89 10.24
C THR A 241 -4.78 -1.41 9.99
N TRP A 242 -4.75 -0.95 8.74
CA TRP A 242 -5.00 0.47 8.39
C TRP A 242 -6.33 0.99 8.91
N PRO A 243 -7.48 0.34 8.66
CA PRO A 243 -8.76 0.87 9.13
C PRO A 243 -8.81 1.02 10.65
N VAL A 244 -8.14 0.12 11.37
CA VAL A 244 -8.07 0.14 12.83
C VAL A 244 -7.08 1.19 13.31
N LEU A 245 -6.01 1.50 12.56
CA LEU A 245 -4.95 2.44 12.93
C LEU A 245 -5.36 3.91 12.72
N ILE A 246 -6.08 4.21 11.63
CA ILE A 246 -6.44 5.58 11.26
C ILE A 246 -7.16 6.30 12.41
N VAL A 247 -6.70 7.52 12.73
CA VAL A 247 -7.40 8.47 13.59
C VAL A 247 -8.04 9.50 12.68
N THR A 248 -9.37 9.56 12.68
CA THR A 248 -10.12 10.54 11.89
C THR A 248 -9.88 11.94 12.46
N THR A 249 -9.50 12.88 11.60
CA THR A 249 -9.26 14.29 11.99
C THR A 249 -10.12 15.24 11.18
N SER A 250 -10.58 16.29 11.84
CA SER A 250 -11.39 17.38 11.26
C SER A 250 -10.99 18.73 11.86
N SER A 251 -11.60 19.82 11.38
CA SER A 251 -11.42 21.17 11.92
C SER A 251 -11.44 21.19 13.46
N GLY A 252 -10.42 21.79 14.07
CA GLY A 252 -10.21 21.82 15.53
C GLY A 252 -9.45 20.63 16.13
N SER A 253 -9.18 19.57 15.37
CA SER A 253 -8.31 18.47 15.81
C SER A 253 -6.87 18.94 16.01
N SER A 254 -6.10 18.27 16.88
CA SER A 254 -4.68 18.55 17.06
C SER A 254 -3.88 17.30 17.43
N GLY A 255 -2.56 17.37 17.32
CA GLY A 255 -1.62 16.32 17.71
C GLY A 255 -1.09 15.48 16.54
N ALA A 256 -0.48 14.33 16.87
CA ALA A 256 0.30 13.53 15.92
C ALA A 256 -0.48 13.07 14.67
N ALA A 257 -1.77 12.76 14.80
CA ALA A 257 -2.62 12.40 13.66
C ALA A 257 -2.80 13.56 12.66
N VAL A 258 -2.87 14.81 13.16
CA VAL A 258 -2.92 16.01 12.31
C VAL A 258 -1.56 16.29 11.70
N THR A 259 -0.47 16.09 12.45
CA THR A 259 0.89 16.15 11.91
C THR A 259 1.06 15.17 10.74
N ALA A 260 0.56 13.93 10.89
CA ALA A 260 0.57 12.93 9.82
C ALA A 260 -0.19 13.42 8.59
N LEU A 261 -1.41 13.94 8.79
CA LEU A 261 -2.24 14.45 7.70
C LEU A 261 -1.55 15.60 6.95
N GLN A 262 -1.01 16.59 7.66
CA GLN A 262 -0.35 17.74 7.06
C GLN A 262 0.88 17.32 6.24
N ARG A 263 1.68 16.37 6.75
CA ARG A 263 2.79 15.78 6.01
C ARG A 263 2.32 15.10 4.73
N GLN A 264 1.29 14.27 4.83
CA GLN A 264 0.78 13.53 3.69
C GLN A 264 0.17 14.46 2.64
N LEU A 265 -0.61 15.46 3.03
CA LEU A 265 -1.12 16.47 2.11
C LEU A 265 0.00 17.25 1.44
N ASN A 266 1.07 17.59 2.17
CA ASN A 266 2.25 18.24 1.58
C ASN A 266 2.98 17.34 0.57
N ALA A 267 3.07 16.04 0.85
CA ALA A 267 3.58 15.06 -0.11
C ALA A 267 2.74 14.98 -1.39
N HIS A 268 1.46 15.34 -1.30
CA HIS A 268 0.51 15.48 -2.41
C HIS A 268 0.36 16.94 -2.90
N GLY A 269 1.38 17.77 -2.68
CA GLY A 269 1.48 19.11 -3.27
C GLY A 269 0.82 20.24 -2.46
N ALA A 270 0.28 19.97 -1.26
CA ALA A 270 -0.10 21.05 -0.36
C ALA A 270 1.14 21.80 0.17
N SER A 271 0.97 23.06 0.57
CA SER A 271 2.04 23.89 1.15
C SER A 271 1.67 24.33 2.57
N LEU A 272 1.35 23.35 3.41
CA LEU A 272 0.94 23.57 4.80
C LEU A 272 2.15 23.66 5.73
N THR A 273 2.05 24.50 6.75
CA THR A 273 2.89 24.36 7.95
C THR A 273 2.48 23.08 8.69
N VAL A 274 3.45 22.23 9.01
CA VAL A 274 3.23 21.02 9.81
C VAL A 274 3.30 21.38 11.29
N ASP A 275 2.23 21.98 11.80
CA ASP A 275 2.11 22.45 13.20
C ASP A 275 1.28 21.52 14.09
N GLY A 276 0.74 20.44 13.53
CA GLY A 276 -0.14 19.50 14.23
C GLY A 276 -1.48 20.11 14.63
N SER A 277 -1.90 21.23 14.03
CA SER A 277 -3.17 21.90 14.29
C SER A 277 -4.06 21.89 13.06
N PHE A 278 -5.27 21.34 13.18
CA PHE A 278 -6.21 21.26 12.06
C PHE A 278 -6.98 22.58 11.99
N GLY A 279 -6.30 23.62 11.51
CA GLY A 279 -6.87 24.94 11.26
C GLY A 279 -7.47 25.11 9.85
N PRO A 280 -7.92 26.33 9.50
CA PRO A 280 -8.57 26.61 8.22
C PRO A 280 -7.73 26.26 6.98
N ALA A 281 -6.40 26.40 7.05
CA ALA A 281 -5.50 26.04 5.96
C ALA A 281 -5.51 24.52 5.72
N THR A 282 -5.41 23.71 6.77
CA THR A 282 -5.49 22.24 6.71
C THR A 282 -6.85 21.80 6.17
N GLU A 283 -7.94 22.41 6.65
CA GLU A 283 -9.30 22.12 6.14
C GLU A 283 -9.45 22.40 4.64
N THR A 284 -8.93 23.55 4.20
CA THR A 284 -8.92 23.91 2.77
C THR A 284 -8.11 22.91 1.96
N ALA A 285 -6.94 22.50 2.45
CA ALA A 285 -6.10 21.50 1.77
C ALA A 285 -6.78 20.13 1.69
N VAL A 286 -7.47 19.67 2.75
CA VAL A 286 -8.25 18.43 2.71
C VAL A 286 -9.35 18.52 1.67
N LYS A 287 -10.15 19.60 1.65
CA LYS A 287 -11.23 19.78 0.66
C LYS A 287 -10.69 19.83 -0.77
N ASN A 288 -9.57 20.52 -1.00
CA ASN A 288 -8.91 20.57 -2.30
C ASN A 288 -8.42 19.18 -2.74
N TYR A 289 -7.76 18.45 -1.84
CA TYR A 289 -7.31 17.09 -2.12
C TYR A 289 -8.50 16.19 -2.47
N GLN A 290 -9.55 16.21 -1.64
CA GLN A 290 -10.76 15.42 -1.86
C GLN A 290 -11.40 15.72 -3.22
N SER A 291 -11.54 17.00 -3.55
CA SER A 291 -12.08 17.43 -4.84
C SER A 291 -11.21 16.98 -6.02
N GLY A 292 -9.88 17.04 -5.87
CA GLY A 292 -8.94 16.63 -6.93
C GLY A 292 -8.89 15.12 -7.18
N HIS A 293 -9.27 14.31 -6.19
CA HIS A 293 -9.19 12.85 -6.24
C HIS A 293 -10.57 12.17 -6.38
N GLY A 294 -11.63 12.95 -6.62
CA GLY A 294 -12.97 12.41 -6.86
C GLY A 294 -13.60 11.69 -5.66
N ILE A 295 -13.18 12.06 -4.45
CA ILE A 295 -13.72 11.53 -3.18
C ILE A 295 -14.61 12.59 -2.49
N SER A 296 -15.33 12.19 -1.43
CA SER A 296 -16.26 13.09 -0.72
C SER A 296 -15.55 14.35 -0.22
N VAL A 297 -16.09 15.53 -0.52
CA VAL A 297 -15.51 16.84 -0.15
C VAL A 297 -16.12 17.36 1.15
N ASP A 298 -15.91 16.62 2.24
CA ASP A 298 -16.46 16.94 3.56
C ASP A 298 -15.46 17.70 4.46
N GLY A 299 -14.20 17.85 4.06
CA GLY A 299 -13.15 18.46 4.87
C GLY A 299 -12.68 17.59 6.03
N ILE A 300 -13.06 16.30 6.05
CA ILE A 300 -12.69 15.33 7.08
C ILE A 300 -11.65 14.37 6.50
N ALA A 301 -10.52 14.21 7.20
CA ALA A 301 -9.56 13.17 6.87
C ALA A 301 -9.93 11.86 7.60
N GLY A 302 -10.92 11.15 7.04
CA GLY A 302 -11.37 9.82 7.47
C GLY A 302 -10.84 8.69 6.59
N GLN A 303 -11.45 7.49 6.68
CA GLN A 303 -11.00 6.29 5.95
C GLN A 303 -10.86 6.51 4.44
N GLN A 304 -11.83 7.17 3.80
CA GLN A 304 -11.77 7.45 2.36
C GLN A 304 -10.56 8.32 1.99
N THR A 305 -10.41 9.46 2.67
CA THR A 305 -9.30 10.39 2.47
C THR A 305 -7.97 9.72 2.76
N TRP A 306 -7.84 9.01 3.88
CA TRP A 306 -6.61 8.31 4.24
C TRP A 306 -6.27 7.18 3.28
N SER A 307 -7.25 6.39 2.84
CA SER A 307 -7.01 5.34 1.85
C SER A 307 -6.46 5.95 0.57
N SER A 308 -7.05 7.03 0.05
CA SER A 308 -6.53 7.75 -1.12
C SER A 308 -5.12 8.28 -0.87
N LEU A 309 -4.88 8.90 0.30
CA LEU A 309 -3.61 9.52 0.66
C LEU A 309 -2.44 8.52 0.79
N VAL A 310 -2.69 7.33 1.34
CA VAL A 310 -1.66 6.32 1.61
C VAL A 310 -1.61 5.22 0.56
N SER A 311 -2.71 5.01 -0.17
CA SER A 311 -2.72 4.05 -1.27
C SER A 311 -1.72 4.48 -2.33
N THR A 312 -0.86 3.54 -2.68
CA THR A 312 -0.13 3.57 -3.94
C THR A 312 -0.98 2.97 -5.06
N ALA A 313 -2.31 3.13 -5.00
CA ALA A 313 -3.22 2.68 -6.05
C ALA A 313 -3.07 3.60 -7.27
N GLY A 314 -2.05 3.32 -8.07
CA GLY A 314 -2.22 3.27 -9.51
C GLY A 314 -2.58 4.57 -10.21
N SER A 315 -1.89 5.66 -9.88
CA SER A 315 -1.20 6.28 -10.99
C SER A 315 0.22 5.71 -10.96
N PRO A 316 0.65 4.89 -11.94
CA PRO A 316 2.03 5.07 -12.41
C PRO A 316 2.26 6.59 -12.48
N PRO A 317 3.45 7.09 -12.12
CA PRO A 317 3.67 8.51 -12.29
C PRO A 317 3.23 8.87 -13.73
N PRO A 318 2.55 10.03 -13.89
CA PRO A 318 1.82 10.34 -15.12
C PRO A 318 2.70 9.96 -16.31
N PRO A 319 2.14 9.31 -17.35
CA PRO A 319 2.94 8.74 -18.41
C PRO A 319 3.98 9.77 -18.85
N PRO A 320 5.23 9.32 -19.10
CA PRO A 320 6.32 10.22 -19.43
C PRO A 320 5.82 11.25 -20.44
N PRO A 321 6.32 12.50 -20.37
CA PRO A 321 6.02 13.50 -21.40
C PRO A 321 6.18 12.84 -22.78
N PRO A 322 5.41 13.23 -23.80
CA PRO A 322 5.46 12.57 -25.11
C PRO A 322 6.91 12.35 -25.55
N PRO A 323 7.24 11.18 -26.10
CA PRO A 323 8.61 10.88 -26.50
C PRO A 323 9.10 12.01 -27.42
N PRO A 324 10.33 12.51 -27.21
CA PRO A 324 10.85 13.59 -28.02
C PRO A 324 10.90 13.15 -29.49
N PRO A 325 10.85 14.10 -30.45
CA PRO A 325 10.92 13.78 -31.86
C PRO A 325 12.10 12.84 -32.16
N PRO A 326 11.92 11.78 -32.96
CA PRO A 326 12.99 10.85 -33.31
C PRO A 326 14.19 11.57 -33.94
N GLY A 327 15.40 11.14 -33.59
CA GLY A 327 16.65 11.68 -34.14
C GLY A 327 17.14 12.96 -33.45
N GLN A 328 16.58 13.32 -32.30
CA GLN A 328 17.09 14.39 -31.45
C GLN A 328 18.09 13.85 -30.42
N VAL A 329 19.02 14.71 -30.03
CA VAL A 329 19.83 14.53 -28.83
C VAL A 329 19.14 15.30 -27.72
N LEU A 330 18.93 14.64 -26.59
CA LEU A 330 18.39 15.24 -25.38
C LEU A 330 19.51 15.59 -24.45
N TRP A 331 19.39 16.73 -23.78
CA TRP A 331 20.26 17.10 -22.67
C TRP A 331 19.61 16.72 -21.34
N GLY A 332 20.40 16.18 -20.42
CA GLY A 332 19.93 15.75 -19.11
C GLY A 332 21.05 15.72 -18.08
N VAL A 333 20.69 15.20 -16.91
CA VAL A 333 21.61 15.01 -15.80
C VAL A 333 21.34 13.67 -15.15
N ASP A 334 22.28 13.10 -14.42
CA ASP A 334 22.01 12.06 -13.43
C ASP A 334 22.40 12.52 -12.02
N THR A 335 21.80 11.92 -11.00
CA THR A 335 22.08 12.29 -9.62
C THR A 335 21.77 11.19 -8.61
N THR A 336 22.57 11.15 -7.55
CA THR A 336 22.30 10.40 -6.32
C THR A 336 21.45 11.19 -5.31
N SER A 337 21.21 12.48 -5.54
CA SER A 337 20.38 13.32 -4.66
C SER A 337 18.88 13.19 -4.98
N THR A 338 18.05 13.35 -3.95
CA THR A 338 16.59 13.44 -4.12
C THR A 338 16.21 14.69 -4.90
N ILE A 339 15.34 14.51 -5.89
CA ILE A 339 14.83 15.60 -6.72
C ILE A 339 13.60 16.24 -6.06
N ASN A 340 13.68 17.55 -5.87
CA ASN A 340 12.58 18.41 -5.43
C ASN A 340 12.66 19.77 -6.12
N SER A 341 11.75 20.69 -5.81
CA SER A 341 11.71 22.03 -6.42
C SER A 341 12.98 22.86 -6.22
N SER A 342 13.63 22.73 -5.07
CA SER A 342 14.89 23.43 -4.80
C SER A 342 16.01 22.88 -5.67
N PHE A 343 16.09 21.55 -5.82
CA PHE A 343 17.06 20.91 -6.71
C PHE A 343 16.87 21.37 -8.16
N LEU A 344 15.66 21.26 -8.72
CA LEU A 344 15.41 21.65 -10.11
C LEU A 344 15.60 23.15 -10.35
N SER A 345 15.29 24.00 -9.37
CA SER A 345 15.59 25.44 -9.46
C SER A 345 17.09 25.70 -9.54
N VAL A 346 17.91 25.00 -8.74
CA VAL A 346 19.37 25.15 -8.80
C VAL A 346 19.92 24.63 -10.13
N VAL A 347 19.44 23.49 -10.63
CA VAL A 347 19.86 22.96 -11.94
C VAL A 347 19.45 23.92 -13.07
N GLY A 348 18.19 24.35 -13.09
CA GLY A 348 17.63 25.29 -14.08
C GLY A 348 18.37 26.61 -14.15
N ASN A 349 18.70 27.21 -12.99
CA ASN A 349 19.36 28.50 -12.94
C ASN A 349 20.85 28.47 -13.31
N ASN A 350 21.51 27.32 -13.18
CA ASN A 350 22.97 27.23 -13.34
C ASN A 350 23.42 26.41 -14.55
N TYR A 351 22.59 25.49 -15.05
CA TYR A 351 22.97 24.53 -16.09
C TYR A 351 21.98 24.50 -17.25
N GLY A 352 20.69 24.42 -17.01
CA GLY A 352 19.71 24.26 -18.08
C GLY A 352 18.48 23.48 -17.61
N THR A 353 17.55 23.24 -18.51
CA THR A 353 16.33 22.49 -18.17
C THR A 353 16.48 21.05 -18.64
N PRO A 354 16.75 20.10 -17.72
CA PRO A 354 16.99 18.72 -18.12
C PRO A 354 15.73 18.12 -18.76
N GLN A 355 15.87 17.47 -19.90
CA GLN A 355 14.78 16.76 -20.60
C GLN A 355 14.61 15.34 -20.06
N PHE A 356 15.67 14.80 -19.46
CA PHE A 356 15.64 13.56 -18.69
C PHE A 356 16.52 13.68 -17.45
N ILE A 357 16.23 12.86 -16.44
CA ILE A 357 17.11 12.71 -15.27
C ILE A 357 17.39 11.23 -14.96
N GLY A 358 18.67 10.87 -14.90
CA GLY A 358 19.13 9.58 -14.39
C GLY A 358 18.91 9.45 -12.89
N ARG A 359 18.18 8.42 -12.48
CA ARG A 359 17.89 8.14 -11.06
C ARG A 359 18.01 6.68 -10.73
N TYR A 360 18.61 6.44 -9.57
CA TYR A 360 18.81 5.11 -9.03
C TYR A 360 17.52 4.54 -8.44
N ILE A 361 17.12 3.35 -8.88
CA ILE A 361 15.91 2.64 -8.41
C ILE A 361 16.17 1.75 -7.19
N ASP A 362 17.43 1.56 -6.85
CA ASP A 362 17.91 0.88 -5.67
C ASP A 362 18.80 1.79 -4.81
N ALA A 363 19.07 1.35 -3.59
CA ALA A 363 19.72 2.16 -2.57
C ALA A 363 20.76 1.36 -1.84
N ILE A 364 21.99 1.89 -1.83
CA ILE A 364 23.10 1.29 -1.10
C ILE A 364 23.77 2.34 -0.21
N SER A 365 24.01 3.55 -0.74
CA SER A 365 24.65 4.67 -0.02
C SER A 365 23.93 6.02 -0.18
N PHE A 366 22.82 6.04 -0.91
CA PHE A 366 22.00 7.21 -1.20
C PHE A 366 20.51 6.83 -1.28
N SER A 367 19.63 7.83 -1.34
CA SER A 367 18.19 7.61 -1.42
C SER A 367 17.77 7.15 -2.83
N PRO A 368 17.08 6.00 -2.95
CA PRO A 368 16.53 5.56 -4.23
C PRO A 368 15.38 6.48 -4.62
N ILE A 369 15.04 6.49 -5.91
CA ILE A 369 13.85 7.20 -6.36
C ILE A 369 12.59 6.61 -5.73
N SER A 370 11.72 7.49 -5.25
CA SER A 370 10.39 7.16 -4.75
C SER A 370 9.32 7.40 -5.81
N SER A 371 8.14 6.77 -5.71
CA SER A 371 7.02 7.04 -6.62
C SER A 371 6.57 8.51 -6.59
N SER A 372 6.66 9.18 -5.43
CA SER A 372 6.38 10.62 -5.30
C SER A 372 7.43 11.49 -5.99
N GLU A 373 8.70 11.11 -5.92
CA GLU A 373 9.78 11.78 -6.65
C GLU A 373 9.62 11.59 -8.16
N ALA A 374 9.31 10.38 -8.62
CA ALA A 374 9.04 10.10 -10.03
C ALA A 374 7.84 10.91 -10.55
N SER A 375 6.75 10.96 -9.77
CA SER A 375 5.57 11.76 -10.11
C SER A 375 5.89 13.24 -10.22
N TYR A 376 6.73 13.76 -9.32
CA TYR A 376 7.20 15.14 -9.37
C TYR A 376 8.05 15.43 -10.61
N ILE A 377 8.98 14.54 -10.97
CA ILE A 377 9.81 14.69 -12.19
C ILE A 377 8.94 14.69 -13.44
N HIS A 378 8.03 13.72 -13.58
CA HIS A 378 7.09 13.67 -14.71
C HIS A 378 6.16 14.87 -14.77
N SER A 379 5.74 15.41 -13.62
CA SER A 379 4.91 16.63 -13.59
C SER A 379 5.66 17.88 -14.07
N GLN A 380 7.00 17.86 -14.12
CA GLN A 380 7.80 18.91 -14.74
C GLN A 380 8.02 18.70 -16.25
N GLY A 381 7.47 17.62 -16.83
CA GLY A 381 7.70 17.28 -18.23
C GLY A 381 9.11 16.74 -18.49
N ILE A 382 9.71 16.08 -17.50
CA ILE A 382 11.05 15.49 -17.56
C ILE A 382 10.92 13.96 -17.55
N HIS A 383 11.67 13.27 -18.41
CA HIS A 383 11.76 11.80 -18.44
C HIS A 383 12.70 11.24 -17.36
N ILE A 384 12.56 9.97 -16.99
CA ILE A 384 13.45 9.33 -16.02
C ILE A 384 14.27 8.23 -16.72
N LEU A 385 15.58 8.21 -16.49
CA LEU A 385 16.47 7.10 -16.86
C LEU A 385 16.69 6.22 -15.61
N PRO A 386 16.07 5.03 -15.51
CA PRO A 386 16.20 4.17 -14.34
C PRO A 386 17.55 3.45 -14.30
N ILE A 387 18.28 3.62 -13.21
CA ILE A 387 19.62 3.05 -13.00
C ILE A 387 19.59 2.10 -11.81
N LEU A 388 20.15 0.91 -11.97
CA LEU A 388 20.46 -0.01 -10.87
C LEU A 388 21.95 0.08 -10.58
N SER A 389 22.32 0.39 -9.34
CA SER A 389 23.73 0.35 -8.93
C SER A 389 24.23 -1.08 -8.74
N ASP A 390 25.40 -1.39 -9.29
CA ASP A 390 26.15 -2.60 -8.98
C ASP A 390 27.60 -2.30 -8.57
N PHE A 391 27.84 -2.24 -7.26
CA PHE A 391 29.16 -1.99 -6.67
C PHE A 391 30.11 -3.20 -6.70
N GLY A 392 29.78 -4.25 -7.47
CA GLY A 392 30.77 -5.20 -7.98
C GLY A 392 31.01 -6.47 -7.18
N GLY A 393 31.86 -7.33 -7.76
CA GLY A 393 32.17 -8.67 -7.23
C GLY A 393 31.23 -9.78 -7.73
N ASP A 394 30.28 -9.42 -8.59
CA ASP A 394 29.28 -10.31 -9.14
C ASP A 394 29.72 -10.88 -10.49
N THR A 395 30.09 -12.15 -10.49
CA THR A 395 30.47 -12.91 -11.68
C THR A 395 29.53 -14.09 -11.91
N GLY A 396 29.42 -14.51 -13.16
CA GLY A 396 28.60 -15.64 -13.57
C GLY A 396 27.13 -15.33 -13.81
N TYR A 397 26.50 -16.20 -14.60
CA TYR A 397 25.12 -16.06 -15.06
C TYR A 397 24.11 -15.88 -13.94
N SER A 398 24.19 -16.69 -12.89
CA SER A 398 23.25 -16.62 -11.77
C SER A 398 23.28 -15.27 -11.04
N LYS A 399 24.43 -14.59 -11.01
CA LYS A 399 24.53 -13.26 -10.40
C LYS A 399 23.91 -12.19 -11.28
N GLY A 400 24.14 -12.23 -12.60
CA GLY A 400 23.45 -11.37 -13.55
C GLY A 400 21.92 -11.52 -13.46
N VAL A 401 21.42 -12.75 -13.38
CA VAL A 401 19.99 -13.04 -13.16
C VAL A 401 19.49 -12.47 -11.82
N SER A 402 20.26 -12.63 -10.74
CA SER A 402 19.89 -12.10 -9.43
C SER A 402 19.72 -10.58 -9.46
N ARG A 403 20.70 -9.87 -10.01
CA ARG A 403 20.67 -8.40 -10.12
C ARG A 403 19.54 -7.91 -11.02
N ALA A 404 19.30 -8.61 -12.13
CA ALA A 404 18.17 -8.29 -12.99
C ALA A 404 16.83 -8.48 -12.27
N ASN A 405 16.67 -9.53 -11.46
CA ASN A 405 15.45 -9.71 -10.68
C ASN A 405 15.25 -8.61 -9.62
N ASP A 406 16.34 -8.10 -9.02
CA ASP A 406 16.26 -6.96 -8.11
C ASP A 406 15.76 -5.71 -8.86
N ALA A 407 16.32 -5.41 -10.03
CA ALA A 407 15.84 -4.33 -10.90
C ALA A 407 14.37 -4.50 -11.30
N LEU A 408 13.95 -5.71 -11.71
CA LEU A 408 12.56 -5.99 -12.09
C LEU A 408 11.59 -5.83 -10.92
N SER A 409 11.99 -6.26 -9.71
CA SER A 409 11.20 -6.05 -8.51
C SER A 409 11.02 -4.56 -8.22
N LYS A 410 12.07 -3.75 -8.38
CA LYS A 410 12.01 -2.30 -8.19
C LYS A 410 11.17 -1.62 -9.27
N ALA A 411 11.41 -1.95 -10.54
CA ALA A 411 10.64 -1.47 -11.68
C ALA A 411 9.14 -1.76 -11.51
N SER A 412 8.78 -2.96 -11.10
CA SER A 412 7.38 -3.33 -10.81
C SER A 412 6.80 -2.51 -9.65
N SER A 413 7.56 -2.29 -8.57
CA SER A 413 7.09 -1.51 -7.42
C SER A 413 6.89 -0.02 -7.71
N LEU A 414 7.68 0.50 -8.65
CA LEU A 414 7.63 1.90 -9.09
C LEU A 414 6.63 2.12 -10.23
N GLY A 415 6.10 1.05 -10.83
CA GLY A 415 5.20 1.14 -11.98
C GLY A 415 5.89 1.51 -13.28
N ILE A 416 7.17 1.15 -13.44
CA ILE A 416 7.93 1.40 -14.67
C ILE A 416 7.35 0.51 -15.79
N PRO A 417 6.85 1.10 -16.89
CA PRO A 417 6.20 0.35 -17.95
C PRO A 417 7.18 -0.54 -18.70
N LYS A 418 6.69 -1.67 -19.20
CA LYS A 418 7.46 -2.51 -20.12
C LYS A 418 7.79 -1.74 -21.39
N GLY A 419 8.93 -2.05 -21.99
CA GLY A 419 9.50 -1.30 -23.11
C GLY A 419 10.44 -0.18 -22.68
N THR A 420 10.45 0.23 -21.41
CA THR A 420 11.43 1.17 -20.85
C THR A 420 12.80 0.53 -20.69
N ILE A 421 13.87 1.32 -20.84
CA ILE A 421 15.24 0.90 -20.56
C ILE A 421 15.48 0.73 -19.05
N LEU A 422 16.17 -0.33 -18.66
CA LEU A 422 16.74 -0.50 -17.33
C LEU A 422 18.26 -0.60 -17.47
N VAL A 423 18.98 0.33 -16.87
CA VAL A 423 20.44 0.38 -16.92
C VAL A 423 21.02 -0.27 -15.67
N VAL A 424 21.99 -1.16 -15.82
CA VAL A 424 22.89 -1.51 -14.73
C VAL A 424 24.16 -0.66 -14.80
N ASP A 425 24.47 0.01 -13.71
CA ASP A 425 25.70 0.76 -13.48
C ASP A 425 26.77 -0.18 -12.93
N ILE A 426 27.76 -0.49 -13.78
CA ILE A 426 28.84 -1.45 -13.48
C ILE A 426 30.08 -0.66 -13.11
N GLU A 427 30.33 -0.54 -11.81
CA GLU A 427 31.46 0.25 -11.30
C GLU A 427 32.83 -0.31 -11.75
N SER A 428 33.73 0.59 -12.17
CA SER A 428 35.01 0.31 -12.84
C SER A 428 36.02 -0.60 -12.09
N ASN A 429 35.83 -0.84 -10.78
CA ASN A 429 36.68 -1.71 -9.95
C ASN A 429 36.11 -3.13 -9.75
N SER A 430 34.96 -3.43 -10.35
CA SER A 430 34.25 -4.68 -10.17
C SER A 430 34.82 -5.80 -11.06
N SER A 431 34.95 -7.00 -10.50
CA SER A 431 35.11 -8.20 -11.32
C SER A 431 33.78 -8.56 -11.97
N ILE A 432 33.72 -8.48 -13.29
CA ILE A 432 32.58 -8.84 -14.15
C ILE A 432 33.03 -9.83 -15.22
N ASP A 433 32.15 -10.74 -15.64
CA ASP A 433 32.42 -11.69 -16.72
C ASP A 433 31.26 -11.78 -17.73
N SER A 434 31.47 -12.53 -18.81
CA SER A 434 30.45 -12.70 -19.85
C SER A 434 29.18 -13.38 -19.33
N GLY A 435 29.30 -14.25 -18.32
CA GLY A 435 28.16 -14.91 -17.71
C GLY A 435 27.23 -13.90 -17.04
N TYR A 436 27.78 -12.97 -16.26
CA TYR A 436 27.00 -11.89 -15.65
C TYR A 436 26.26 -11.07 -16.71
N ILE A 437 26.97 -10.63 -17.76
CA ILE A 437 26.38 -9.83 -18.86
C ILE A 437 25.19 -10.57 -19.47
N GLN A 438 25.34 -11.87 -19.77
CA GLN A 438 24.28 -12.72 -20.31
C GLN A 438 23.10 -12.86 -19.35
N GLY A 439 23.36 -13.14 -18.07
CA GLY A 439 22.31 -13.31 -17.06
C GLY A 439 21.46 -12.06 -16.88
N TRP A 440 22.08 -10.89 -16.90
CA TRP A 440 21.39 -9.60 -16.90
C TRP A 440 20.55 -9.42 -18.18
N ASN A 441 21.20 -9.60 -19.34
CA ASN A 441 20.57 -9.40 -20.65
C ASN A 441 19.32 -10.26 -20.82
N ASP A 442 19.43 -11.57 -20.60
CA ASP A 442 18.34 -12.53 -20.78
C ASP A 442 17.14 -12.21 -19.88
N THR A 443 17.42 -11.85 -18.63
CA THR A 443 16.39 -11.64 -17.62
C THR A 443 15.63 -10.33 -17.87
N ILE A 444 16.34 -9.24 -18.16
CA ILE A 444 15.73 -7.93 -18.44
C ILE A 444 14.95 -7.98 -19.77
N ALA A 445 15.57 -8.51 -20.83
CA ALA A 445 14.93 -8.63 -22.15
C ALA A 445 13.72 -9.58 -22.09
N GLY A 446 13.86 -10.73 -21.43
CA GLY A 446 12.78 -11.70 -21.24
C GLY A 446 11.59 -11.15 -20.44
N ALA A 447 11.84 -10.19 -19.55
CA ALA A 447 10.80 -9.47 -18.83
C ALA A 447 10.13 -8.36 -19.67
N GLY A 448 10.62 -8.05 -20.87
CA GLY A 448 10.06 -7.06 -21.79
C GLY A 448 10.53 -5.63 -21.54
N TYR A 449 11.71 -5.45 -20.93
CA TYR A 449 12.39 -4.15 -20.80
C TYR A 449 13.54 -4.04 -21.81
N VAL A 450 14.00 -2.83 -22.09
CA VAL A 450 15.21 -2.61 -22.90
C VAL A 450 16.44 -2.71 -22.00
N VAL A 451 17.47 -3.42 -22.48
CA VAL A 451 18.69 -3.71 -21.70
C VAL A 451 19.67 -2.54 -21.84
N GLY A 452 20.09 -1.96 -20.71
CA GLY A 452 21.11 -0.92 -20.65
C GLY A 452 22.31 -1.30 -19.78
N TYR A 453 23.49 -0.79 -20.15
CA TYR A 453 24.72 -0.90 -19.36
C TYR A 453 25.39 0.47 -19.27
N TYR A 454 25.71 0.94 -18.08
CA TYR A 454 26.58 2.09 -17.86
C TYR A 454 27.97 1.60 -17.46
N GLU A 455 28.98 1.94 -18.28
CA GLU A 455 30.40 1.77 -17.96
C GLU A 455 31.31 2.42 -19.02
N ASN A 456 32.60 2.56 -18.72
CA ASN A 456 33.64 2.92 -19.69
C ASN A 456 33.86 1.79 -20.74
N PRO A 457 33.55 2.04 -22.02
CA PRO A 457 33.54 0.99 -23.05
C PRO A 457 34.91 0.66 -23.64
N LEU A 458 35.98 1.39 -23.28
CA LEU A 458 37.30 1.23 -23.88
C LEU A 458 37.99 -0.08 -23.46
N PRO A 459 38.73 -0.75 -24.36
CA PRO A 459 39.54 -1.90 -23.98
C PRO A 459 40.57 -1.55 -22.89
N GLY A 460 40.53 -2.29 -21.79
CA GLY A 460 41.48 -2.15 -20.68
C GLY A 460 41.18 -1.02 -19.68
N SER A 461 40.06 -0.30 -19.83
CA SER A 461 39.56 0.62 -18.78
C SER A 461 39.04 -0.15 -17.57
N SER A 462 38.30 -1.23 -17.81
CA SER A 462 37.76 -2.17 -16.82
C SER A 462 37.58 -3.58 -17.43
N GLY A 463 36.99 -4.51 -16.67
CA GLY A 463 36.61 -5.84 -17.16
C GLY A 463 35.47 -5.82 -18.18
N PHE A 464 34.69 -4.73 -18.23
CA PHE A 464 33.42 -4.65 -18.97
C PHE A 464 33.55 -4.91 -20.47
N ASN A 465 34.46 -4.21 -21.17
CA ASN A 465 34.65 -4.39 -22.62
C ASN A 465 34.89 -5.87 -22.97
N SER A 466 35.81 -6.52 -22.24
CA SER A 466 36.15 -7.93 -22.48
C SER A 466 35.01 -8.89 -22.17
N ALA A 467 34.27 -8.65 -21.08
CA ALA A 467 33.10 -9.42 -20.68
C ALA A 467 31.97 -9.30 -21.70
N PHE A 468 31.66 -8.08 -22.14
CA PHE A 468 30.62 -7.79 -23.12
C PHE A 468 30.95 -8.38 -24.49
N CYS A 469 32.18 -8.23 -24.97
CA CYS A 469 32.61 -8.84 -26.24
C CYS A 469 32.57 -10.37 -26.21
N SER A 470 32.95 -10.98 -25.08
CA SER A 470 32.86 -12.43 -24.90
C SER A 470 31.40 -12.91 -24.81
N ALA A 471 30.53 -12.10 -24.20
CA ALA A 471 29.09 -12.36 -24.12
C ALA A 471 28.44 -12.32 -25.52
N ILE A 472 28.75 -11.31 -26.35
CA ILE A 472 28.28 -11.25 -27.75
C ILE A 472 28.70 -12.49 -28.54
N GLY A 473 29.95 -12.94 -28.36
CA GLY A 473 30.45 -14.14 -29.04
C GLY A 473 29.71 -15.42 -28.66
N SER A 474 29.07 -15.43 -27.49
CA SER A 474 28.34 -16.57 -26.93
C SER A 474 26.82 -16.45 -27.12
N ASP A 475 26.29 -15.23 -27.17
CA ASP A 475 24.91 -14.88 -27.44
C ASP A 475 24.82 -13.57 -28.23
N SER A 476 24.42 -13.67 -29.50
CA SER A 476 24.27 -12.52 -30.38
C SER A 476 23.19 -11.53 -29.94
N ALA A 477 22.25 -11.92 -29.06
CA ALA A 477 21.20 -11.01 -28.58
C ALA A 477 21.77 -9.87 -27.73
N VAL A 478 22.91 -10.09 -27.06
CA VAL A 478 23.64 -9.07 -26.28
C VAL A 478 24.05 -7.88 -27.15
N ALA A 479 24.26 -8.09 -28.45
CA ALA A 479 24.58 -7.03 -29.40
C ALA A 479 23.50 -5.94 -29.51
N GLY A 480 22.25 -6.25 -29.15
CA GLY A 480 21.13 -5.30 -29.17
C GLY A 480 21.02 -4.39 -27.96
N ALA A 481 21.87 -4.56 -26.93
CA ALA A 481 21.82 -3.74 -25.73
C ALA A 481 22.21 -2.28 -26.00
N THR A 482 21.67 -1.37 -25.18
CA THR A 482 22.03 0.05 -25.19
C THR A 482 23.20 0.29 -24.24
N LEU A 483 24.19 1.05 -24.69
CA LEU A 483 25.32 1.47 -23.87
C LEU A 483 25.17 2.93 -23.45
N TYR A 484 25.42 3.16 -22.17
CA TYR A 484 25.56 4.45 -21.52
C TYR A 484 27.05 4.64 -21.21
N ALA A 485 27.76 5.31 -22.13
CA ALA A 485 29.20 5.43 -22.05
C ALA A 485 29.60 6.61 -21.15
N SER A 486 30.63 6.40 -20.33
CA SER A 486 31.27 7.46 -19.52
C SER A 486 32.42 8.17 -20.25
N GLU A 487 32.68 7.82 -21.52
CA GLU A 487 33.78 8.37 -22.31
C GLU A 487 33.34 8.87 -23.70
N PRO A 488 33.94 9.93 -24.24
CA PRO A 488 34.94 10.78 -23.56
C PRO A 488 34.29 11.66 -22.47
N SER A 489 35.02 12.06 -21.43
CA SER A 489 34.50 12.98 -20.39
C SER A 489 35.13 14.38 -20.49
N PRO A 490 34.73 15.23 -21.45
CA PRO A 490 35.27 16.59 -21.61
C PRO A 490 34.98 17.52 -20.42
N GLY A 491 34.01 17.17 -19.57
CA GLY A 491 33.69 17.87 -18.34
C GLY A 491 32.29 18.48 -18.32
N ARG A 492 31.81 18.77 -17.11
CA ARG A 492 30.46 19.27 -16.87
C ARG A 492 30.25 20.66 -17.49
N THR A 493 29.15 20.84 -18.23
CA THR A 493 28.76 22.14 -18.81
C THR A 493 27.26 22.42 -18.66
N PRO A 494 26.83 23.69 -18.70
CA PRO A 494 25.43 24.04 -18.96
C PRO A 494 24.96 23.52 -20.32
N GLU A 495 23.66 23.26 -20.47
CA GLU A 495 22.97 22.82 -21.70
C GLU A 495 23.38 23.67 -22.92
N SER A 496 23.41 25.00 -22.76
CA SER A 496 23.79 25.94 -23.82
C SER A 496 25.22 25.79 -24.35
N SER A 497 26.06 25.05 -23.64
CA SER A 497 27.47 24.78 -23.96
C SER A 497 27.78 23.29 -23.92
N ALA A 498 26.76 22.42 -24.08
CA ALA A 498 26.95 20.98 -24.21
C ALA A 498 27.82 20.67 -25.43
N PRO A 499 28.70 19.64 -25.35
CA PRO A 499 29.44 19.17 -26.51
C PRO A 499 28.49 18.59 -27.57
N ALA A 500 28.96 18.41 -28.80
CA ALA A 500 28.18 17.65 -29.77
C ALA A 500 28.18 16.15 -29.38
N PHE A 501 27.01 15.51 -29.41
CA PHE A 501 26.86 14.09 -29.11
C PHE A 501 27.88 13.23 -29.86
N GLY A 502 28.80 12.63 -29.10
CA GLY A 502 29.90 11.85 -29.65
C GLY A 502 30.52 10.90 -28.62
N PRO A 503 29.74 10.04 -27.95
CA PRO A 503 30.30 9.05 -27.04
C PRO A 503 31.22 8.07 -27.76
N THR A 504 32.18 7.55 -27.02
CA THR A 504 33.05 6.46 -27.48
C THR A 504 32.24 5.18 -27.54
N GLY A 505 32.20 4.55 -28.72
CA GLY A 505 31.56 3.25 -28.91
C GLY A 505 32.38 2.09 -28.33
N LEU A 506 31.69 0.99 -28.01
CA LEU A 506 32.35 -0.26 -27.64
C LEU A 506 32.86 -0.98 -28.90
N LEU A 507 34.14 -1.32 -28.92
CA LEU A 507 34.76 -2.11 -29.99
C LEU A 507 35.33 -3.41 -29.42
N CYS A 508 34.99 -4.52 -30.08
CA CYS A 508 35.55 -5.84 -29.82
C CYS A 508 36.66 -6.11 -30.81
N ASN A 509 37.91 -6.12 -30.34
CA ASN A 509 39.10 -6.28 -31.21
C ASN A 509 39.10 -5.29 -32.41
N GLY A 510 38.68 -4.05 -32.17
CA GLY A 510 38.61 -3.00 -33.20
C GLY A 510 37.39 -3.08 -34.13
N GLN A 511 36.48 -4.03 -33.91
CA GLN A 511 35.23 -4.16 -34.67
C GLN A 511 34.02 -3.77 -33.81
N ASN A 512 33.07 -3.06 -34.39
CA ASN A 512 31.77 -2.86 -33.75
C ASN A 512 30.93 -4.13 -33.98
N LEU A 513 30.74 -4.91 -32.92
CA LEU A 513 29.96 -6.15 -32.95
C LEU A 513 28.56 -6.00 -32.32
N GLY A 514 28.20 -4.80 -31.86
CA GLY A 514 26.97 -4.56 -31.11
C GLY A 514 27.20 -3.66 -29.89
N GLY A 515 26.13 -3.36 -29.16
CA GLY A 515 26.13 -2.34 -28.12
C GLY A 515 25.90 -0.98 -28.74
N HIS A 516 24.65 -0.52 -28.74
CA HIS A 516 24.27 0.77 -29.28
C HIS A 516 24.58 1.87 -28.26
N THR A 517 25.69 2.59 -28.44
CA THR A 517 26.03 3.73 -27.59
C THR A 517 25.11 4.91 -27.88
N SER A 518 24.01 4.97 -27.12
CA SER A 518 22.93 5.94 -27.30
C SER A 518 22.75 6.87 -26.11
N ILE A 519 23.51 6.69 -25.02
CA ILE A 519 23.54 7.56 -23.85
C ILE A 519 25.02 7.87 -23.55
N TRP A 520 25.31 9.10 -23.15
CA TRP A 520 26.67 9.59 -22.92
C TRP A 520 26.73 10.47 -21.68
N GLN A 521 27.49 10.05 -20.68
CA GLN A 521 27.89 10.92 -19.57
C GLN A 521 29.18 11.63 -19.98
N TYR A 522 29.07 12.92 -20.30
CA TYR A 522 30.20 13.70 -20.79
C TYR A 522 30.87 14.54 -19.70
N GLY A 523 30.25 14.63 -18.53
CA GLY A 523 30.75 15.47 -17.44
C GLY A 523 30.41 14.91 -16.06
N LEU A 524 31.41 14.28 -15.43
CA LEU A 524 31.37 13.87 -14.04
C LEU A 524 31.38 15.06 -13.08
N GLN A 525 31.00 14.78 -11.83
CA GLN A 525 30.92 15.77 -10.79
C GLN A 525 32.25 16.50 -10.56
N GLY A 526 32.25 17.80 -10.88
CA GLY A 526 33.33 18.74 -10.58
C GLY A 526 33.03 19.60 -9.34
N SER A 527 33.87 20.62 -9.10
CA SER A 527 33.64 21.63 -8.07
C SER A 527 32.40 22.47 -8.39
N GLY A 528 31.36 22.40 -7.54
CA GLY A 528 30.09 23.14 -7.70
C GLY A 528 29.13 22.91 -6.54
N SER A 529 28.02 23.67 -6.48
CA SER A 529 27.05 23.65 -5.37
C SER A 529 25.94 22.61 -5.49
N VAL A 530 25.87 21.84 -6.59
CA VAL A 530 24.82 20.84 -6.84
C VAL A 530 25.42 19.52 -7.33
N ASN A 531 24.87 18.43 -6.79
CA ASN A 531 25.25 17.05 -7.06
C ASN A 531 24.53 16.53 -8.31
N ILE A 532 25.16 16.69 -9.47
CA ILE A 532 24.67 16.21 -10.77
C ILE A 532 25.85 15.73 -11.62
N ASP A 533 25.63 14.81 -12.53
CA ASP A 533 26.48 14.65 -13.71
C ASP A 533 25.72 15.19 -14.93
N THR A 534 26.40 15.48 -16.03
CA THR A 534 25.76 15.99 -17.25
C THR A 534 25.85 15.00 -18.38
N ASP A 535 24.70 14.79 -19.02
CA ASP A 535 24.45 13.69 -19.93
C ASP A 535 23.78 14.15 -21.21
N GLU A 536 24.01 13.39 -22.27
CA GLU A 536 23.22 13.45 -23.49
C GLU A 536 22.73 12.07 -23.89
N LEU A 537 21.56 11.98 -24.53
CA LEU A 537 21.08 10.73 -25.10
C LEU A 537 20.28 10.90 -26.39
N GLN A 538 20.24 9.85 -27.21
CA GLN A 538 19.43 9.81 -28.42
C GLN A 538 17.95 9.59 -28.06
N SER A 539 17.05 10.39 -28.64
CA SER A 539 15.60 10.33 -28.37
C SER A 539 14.93 8.98 -28.68
N SER A 540 15.63 8.05 -29.33
CA SER A 540 15.19 6.67 -29.53
C SER A 540 15.29 5.79 -28.29
N VAL A 541 16.00 6.22 -27.24
CA VAL A 541 16.07 5.49 -25.97
C VAL A 541 14.72 5.57 -25.26
N PRO A 542 14.09 4.45 -24.90
CA PRO A 542 12.77 4.45 -24.28
C PRO A 542 12.90 4.72 -22.77
N LEU A 543 12.73 5.97 -22.38
CA LEU A 543 12.79 6.40 -20.98
C LEU A 543 11.49 6.09 -20.21
N TRP A 544 11.55 6.20 -18.88
CA TRP A 544 10.39 6.09 -17.98
C TRP A 544 9.63 7.41 -17.89
#